data_AF-A0A0F3KX95-F1
#
_entry.id   AF-A0A0F3KX95-F1
#
_cell.length_a   1.000
_cell.length_b   1.000
_cell.length_c   1.000
_cell.angle_alpha   90.00
_cell.angle_beta   90.00
_cell.angle_gamma   90.00
#
_symmetry.space_group_name_H-M   'P 1'
#
loop_
_entity.id
_entity.type
_entity.pdbx_description
1 polymer ?
#
loop_
_entity_poly.entity_id
_entity_poly.type
_entity_poly.pdbx_seq_one_letter_code
_entity_poly.pdbx_strand_id
1 'polypeptide(L)'
;MDPSLQAIRRGNLRLLMATLSTEGVDAWDTSGKLLAGISGVQLRALMRGMVIDDAMAREMEWSMQRPVGWMDHAHVGLLDE
;
A
#
# COMPACT_ATOMS: atom_id res chain seq x y z
N MET A 1 2.37 -5.94 -18.41
CA MET A 1 1.92 -5.64 -17.03
C MET A 1 0.43 -5.36 -17.11
N ASP A 2 -0.39 -6.05 -16.32
CA ASP A 2 -1.85 -5.90 -16.37
C ASP A 2 -2.26 -4.55 -15.74
N PRO A 3 -2.86 -3.61 -16.50
CA PRO A 3 -3.31 -2.32 -15.96
C PRO A 3 -4.30 -2.47 -14.80
N SER A 4 -5.07 -3.56 -14.77
CA SER A 4 -6.03 -3.83 -13.70
C SER A 4 -5.33 -4.19 -12.38
N LEU A 5 -4.25 -4.97 -12.42
CA LEU A 5 -3.47 -5.34 -11.23
C LEU A 5 -2.83 -4.12 -10.56
N GLN A 6 -2.27 -3.20 -11.36
CA GLN A 6 -1.69 -1.96 -10.82
C GLN A 6 -2.75 -1.03 -10.20
N ALA A 7 -3.96 -1.03 -10.75
CA ALA A 7 -5.08 -0.31 -10.15
C ALA A 7 -5.49 -0.92 -8.80
N ILE A 8 -5.56 -2.26 -8.71
CA ILE A 8 -5.82 -3.01 -7.48
C ILE A 8 -4.77 -2.70 -6.42
N ARG A 9 -3.48 -2.89 -6.73
CA ARG A 9 -2.37 -2.62 -5.80
C ARG A 9 -2.40 -1.18 -5.26
N ARG A 10 -2.70 -0.18 -6.10
CA ARG A 10 -2.84 1.22 -5.63
C ARG A 10 -4.12 1.46 -4.84
N GLY A 11 -5.22 0.78 -5.15
CA GLY A 11 -6.42 0.80 -4.31
C GLY A 11 -6.10 0.30 -2.90
N ASN A 12 -5.42 -0.84 -2.83
CA ASN A 12 -5.01 -1.47 -1.59
C ASN A 12 -3.97 -0.64 -0.82
N LEU A 13 -3.02 -0.01 -1.50
CA LEU A 13 -2.08 0.93 -0.87
C LEU A 13 -2.81 2.10 -0.19
N ARG A 14 -3.90 2.62 -0.78
CA ARG A 14 -4.71 3.66 -0.13
C ARG A 14 -5.40 3.15 1.13
N LEU A 15 -5.86 1.90 1.14
CA LEU A 15 -6.45 1.29 2.33
C LEU A 15 -5.40 1.15 3.44
N LEU A 16 -4.21 0.65 3.14
CA LEU A 16 -3.12 0.54 4.12
C LEU A 16 -2.72 1.92 4.67
N MET A 17 -2.65 2.94 3.82
CA MET A 17 -2.41 4.33 4.25
C MET A 17 -3.51 4.86 5.17
N ALA A 18 -4.77 4.54 4.89
CA ALA A 18 -5.89 4.93 5.74
C ALA A 18 -5.84 4.21 7.10
N THR A 19 -5.49 2.92 7.13
CA THR A 19 -5.26 2.18 8.38
C THR A 19 -4.19 2.86 9.24
N LEU A 20 -3.04 3.20 8.65
CA LEU A 20 -1.97 3.91 9.35
C LEU A 20 -2.43 5.27 9.88
N SER A 21 -3.23 6.02 9.11
CA SER A 21 -3.80 7.29 9.56
C SER A 21 -4.74 7.12 10.74
N THR A 22 -5.59 6.07 10.75
CA THR A 22 -6.45 5.77 11.91
C THR A 22 -5.66 5.39 13.18
N GLU A 23 -4.43 4.90 13.01
CA GLU A 23 -3.49 4.61 14.10
C GLU A 23 -2.63 5.83 14.50
N GLY A 24 -2.88 7.00 13.89
CA GLY A 24 -2.17 8.26 14.17
C GLY A 24 -0.85 8.43 13.41
N VAL A 25 -0.61 7.63 12.37
CA VAL A 25 0.56 7.73 11.49
C VAL A 25 0.18 8.46 10.20
N ASP A 26 0.34 9.78 10.19
CA ASP A 26 -0.03 10.62 9.04
C ASP A 26 1.17 11.09 8.19
N ALA A 27 2.39 10.92 8.71
CA ALA A 27 3.60 11.36 8.01
C ALA A 27 4.00 10.36 6.92
N TRP A 28 4.19 10.86 5.70
CA TRP A 28 4.62 10.05 4.55
C TRP A 28 5.90 9.26 4.79
N ASP A 29 6.88 9.84 5.50
CA ASP A 29 8.16 9.17 5.75
C ASP A 29 8.01 8.00 6.72
N THR A 30 7.25 8.21 7.79
CA THR A 30 6.91 7.15 8.75
C THR A 30 6.09 6.06 8.08
N SER A 31 5.09 6.44 7.29
CA SER A 31 4.26 5.48 6.54
C SER A 31 5.08 4.66 5.57
N GLY A 32 6.01 5.28 4.83
CA GLY A 32 6.88 4.57 3.88
C GLY A 32 7.79 3.55 4.59
N LYS A 33 8.35 3.93 5.74
CA LYS A 33 9.16 3.04 6.57
C LYS A 33 8.38 1.85 7.09
N LEU A 34 7.17 2.09 7.60
CA LEU A 34 6.31 1.03 8.13
C LEU A 34 5.74 0.12 7.05
N LEU A 35 5.42 0.65 5.87
CA LEU A 35 4.82 -0.13 4.80
C LEU A 35 5.84 -1.00 4.06
N ALA A 36 7.04 -0.50 3.77
CA ALA A 36 8.00 -1.25 2.96
C ALA A 36 9.45 -0.83 3.16
N GLY A 37 9.79 -0.16 4.27
CA GLY A 37 11.14 0.37 4.49
C GLY A 37 11.58 1.44 3.49
N ILE A 38 10.63 2.12 2.83
CA ILE A 38 10.92 3.13 1.79
C ILE A 38 10.78 4.57 2.32
N SER A 39 11.37 5.52 1.60
CA SER A 39 11.20 6.94 1.92
C SER A 39 9.78 7.44 1.60
N GLY A 40 9.37 8.52 2.26
CA GLY A 40 8.09 9.18 1.94
C GLY A 40 8.02 9.76 0.52
N VAL A 41 9.16 9.96 -0.16
CA VAL A 41 9.19 10.35 -1.58
C VAL A 41 8.84 9.16 -2.47
N GLN A 42 9.42 7.99 -2.21
CA GLN A 42 9.11 6.76 -2.95
C GLN A 42 7.65 6.36 -2.76
N LEU A 43 7.14 6.40 -1.53
CA LEU A 43 5.73 6.10 -1.24
C LEU A 43 4.77 7.02 -2.03
N ARG A 44 5.06 8.33 -2.06
CA ARG A 44 4.28 9.28 -2.89
C ARG A 44 4.38 8.98 -4.38
N ALA A 45 5.53 8.50 -4.86
CA ALA A 45 5.69 8.11 -6.26
C ALA A 45 4.83 6.87 -6.60
N LEU A 46 4.80 5.85 -5.73
CA LEU A 46 3.92 4.67 -5.87
C LEU A 46 2.45 5.09 -5.93
N MET A 47 2.03 5.99 -5.04
CA MET A 47 0.68 6.57 -5.03
C MET A 47 0.33 7.34 -6.31
N ARG A 48 1.33 7.98 -6.93
CA ARG A 48 1.18 8.76 -8.18
C ARG A 48 1.28 7.92 -9.46
N GLY A 49 1.44 6.61 -9.34
CA GLY A 49 1.43 5.70 -10.49
C GLY A 49 2.78 5.08 -10.85
N MET A 50 3.81 5.26 -10.02
CA MET A 50 4.98 4.38 -10.11
C MET A 50 4.54 2.93 -9.88
N VAL A 51 5.22 2.02 -10.57
CA VAL A 51 4.92 0.59 -10.55
C VAL A 51 5.12 0.02 -9.14
N ILE A 52 4.12 -0.70 -8.65
CA ILE A 52 4.26 -1.56 -7.48
C ILE A 52 4.54 -2.96 -8.01
N ASP A 53 5.81 -3.37 -8.02
CA ASP A 53 6.21 -4.71 -8.46
C ASP A 53 5.88 -5.77 -7.39
N ASP A 54 6.13 -7.03 -7.71
CA ASP A 54 5.76 -8.16 -6.83
C ASP A 54 6.57 -8.17 -5.53
N ALA A 55 7.83 -7.71 -5.57
CA ALA A 55 8.67 -7.61 -4.38
C ALA A 55 8.16 -6.51 -3.44
N MET A 56 7.81 -5.34 -3.99
CA MET A 56 7.24 -4.24 -3.24
C MET A 56 5.87 -4.59 -2.65
N ALA A 57 5.01 -5.25 -3.45
CA ALA A 57 3.72 -5.74 -2.97
C ALA A 57 3.91 -6.74 -1.82
N ARG A 58 4.86 -7.68 -1.96
CA ARG A 58 5.14 -8.68 -0.95
C ARG A 58 5.67 -8.08 0.35
N GLU A 59 6.52 -7.07 0.27
CA GLU A 59 7.02 -6.36 1.44
C GLU A 59 5.88 -5.66 2.18
N MET A 60 5.00 -4.95 1.46
CA MET A 60 3.81 -4.31 2.03
C MET A 60 2.88 -5.29 2.75
N GLU A 61 2.65 -6.46 2.17
CA GLU A 61 1.87 -7.51 2.81
C GLU A 61 2.52 -7.98 4.11
N TRP A 62 3.83 -8.22 4.08
CA TRP A 62 4.55 -8.70 5.24
C TRP A 62 4.58 -7.66 6.37
N SER A 63 4.89 -6.39 6.08
CA SER A 63 4.97 -5.34 7.09
C SER A 63 3.60 -5.04 7.72
N MET A 64 2.52 -5.13 6.94
CA MET A 64 1.15 -4.88 7.43
C MET A 64 0.43 -6.15 7.91
N GLN A 65 1.15 -7.27 8.07
CA GLN A 65 0.61 -8.56 8.53
C GLN A 65 -0.61 -9.04 7.71
N ARG A 66 -0.55 -8.84 6.38
CA ARG A 66 -1.57 -9.31 5.43
C ARG A 66 -1.17 -10.66 4.82
N PRO A 67 -2.13 -11.50 4.41
CA PRO A 67 -1.83 -12.76 3.75
C PRO A 67 -1.12 -12.53 2.40
N VAL A 68 -0.39 -13.55 1.93
CA VAL A 68 0.27 -13.54 0.61
C VAL A 68 -0.77 -13.27 -0.49
N GLY A 69 -0.47 -12.34 -1.39
CA GLY A 69 -1.35 -11.97 -2.51
C GLY A 69 -2.46 -10.99 -2.13
N TRP A 70 -2.53 -10.54 -0.88
CA TRP A 70 -3.51 -9.53 -0.47
C TRP A 70 -3.44 -8.27 -1.33
N MET A 71 -2.24 -7.83 -1.74
CA MET A 71 -2.09 -6.65 -2.59
C MET A 71 -2.63 -6.86 -4.02
N ASP A 72 -2.87 -8.10 -4.44
CA ASP A 72 -3.25 -8.48 -5.80
C ASP A 72 -4.76 -8.73 -5.97
N HIS A 73 -5.51 -8.74 -4.87
CA HIS A 73 -6.96 -8.90 -4.87
C HIS A 73 -7.66 -7.59 -4.51
N ALA A 74 -8.76 -7.28 -5.18
CA ALA A 74 -9.52 -6.07 -4.89
C ALA A 74 -10.27 -6.20 -3.55
N HIS A 75 -9.97 -5.32 -2.60
CA HIS A 75 -10.67 -5.24 -1.32
C HIS A 75 -11.57 -4.00 -1.32
N VAL A 76 -12.84 -4.17 -1.66
CA VAL A 76 -13.83 -3.08 -1.64
C VAL A 76 -14.46 -3.04 -0.25
N GLY A 77 -14.45 -1.88 0.44
CA GLY A 77 -15.31 -1.65 1.61
C GLY A 77 -14.68 -1.61 3.02
N LEU A 78 -13.39 -1.33 3.19
CA LEU A 78 -12.78 -1.16 4.53
C LEU A 78 -12.78 0.30 5.06
N LEU A 79 -13.50 1.23 4.42
CA LEU A 79 -13.56 2.65 4.81
C LEU A 79 -14.97 3.18 5.12
N ASP A 80 -15.97 2.31 5.18
CA ASP A 80 -17.37 2.67 5.48
C ASP A 80 -17.81 2.12 6.84
N GLU A 81 -17.10 2.45 7.93
CA GLU A 81 -17.58 2.34 9.32
C GLU A 81 -17.27 3.61 10.13
#